data_AF-A0AA38HEX6-F1
#
_entry.id   AF-A0AA38HEX6-F1
#
_cell.length_a   1.000
_cell.length_b   1.000
_cell.length_c   1.000
_cell.angle_alpha   90.00
_cell.angle_beta   90.00
_cell.angle_gamma   90.00
#
_symmetry.space_group_name_H-M   'P 1'
#
loop_
_entity.id
_entity.type
_entity.pdbx_description
1 polymer ?
#
loop_
_entity_poly.entity_id
_entity_poly.type
_entity_poly.pdbx_seq_one_letter_code
_entity_poly.pdbx_strand_id
1 'polypeptide(L)'
;MSSPSPSLASPAAQAPWKRIFWFILGNWFLILNGVAVTLAWRWPEVARNGGIIRSEYSVQYGAIGSIFLITGLTLSTPALWNQARNYRLHLITQITSLLIYPTFTFALLNIIKAARNPQIDMYILIGIQFVGCACTSIASNISMTIAGGGNGEAATVEVVLGNLLGVLFSPLINQMFFSAPGWHQGIPIAENGSPGLAGLGEMYRRVMMKLGLAMFLPFTIGQVVQYFFYKPTKRVVQALQLPKVSSFLLVTLVWSVFSTQFHNNAFSSIPPGSIALVIFLIIFLYLGFSAVGLFIARLPFIPISDGKMGKAAQAYRLTKGETTAVCYCAAAKGLAVGTPMMDVLYGGFGARERAIISIPFGLYQLEQIVMAQLLSHLFKRWNDRPDMLVLEEAIVSEAVNQHELIDREGSLDEVK
;
A
#
# COMPACT_ATOMS: atom_id res chain seq x y z
N MET A 1 4.71 -14.48 44.01
CA MET A 1 6.06 -13.87 43.98
C MET A 1 6.24 -13.21 42.63
N SER A 2 6.03 -11.90 42.60
CA SER A 2 6.09 -11.04 41.41
C SER A 2 7.54 -10.74 41.03
N SER A 3 7.98 -11.21 39.87
CA SER A 3 9.22 -10.75 39.25
C SER A 3 9.08 -9.27 38.86
N PRO A 4 10.07 -8.41 39.16
CA PRO A 4 10.01 -7.01 38.77
C PRO A 4 10.16 -6.91 37.24
N SER A 5 9.27 -6.13 36.62
CA SER A 5 9.43 -5.69 35.23
C SER A 5 10.70 -4.84 35.12
N PRO A 6 11.53 -5.02 34.08
CA PRO A 6 12.68 -4.15 33.87
C PRO A 6 12.15 -2.75 33.54
N SER A 7 12.44 -1.79 34.41
CA SER A 7 12.17 -0.38 34.17
C SER A 7 12.95 0.09 32.95
N LEU A 8 12.24 0.28 31.84
CA LEU A 8 12.77 0.97 30.67
C LEU A 8 13.03 2.42 31.06
N ALA A 9 14.28 2.72 31.41
CA ALA A 9 14.77 4.06 31.63
C ALA A 9 14.38 4.96 30.44
N SER A 10 14.02 6.22 30.74
CA SER A 10 13.60 7.19 29.73
C SER A 10 14.65 7.33 28.62
N PRO A 11 14.25 7.55 27.34
CA PRO A 11 15.16 7.59 26.19
C PRO A 11 16.31 8.60 26.32
N ALA A 12 16.15 9.59 27.21
CA ALA A 12 17.13 10.63 27.48
C ALA A 12 18.37 10.18 28.26
N ALA A 13 18.38 8.97 28.86
CA ALA A 13 19.48 8.48 29.71
C ALA A 13 20.45 7.49 29.05
N GLN A 14 20.26 7.13 27.77
CA GLN A 14 21.09 6.11 27.11
C GLN A 14 22.35 6.69 26.44
N ALA A 15 23.47 5.95 26.46
CA ALA A 15 24.70 6.28 25.74
C ALA A 15 24.44 6.43 24.22
N PRO A 16 25.14 7.34 23.50
CA PRO A 16 24.87 7.65 22.11
C PRO A 16 24.94 6.42 21.18
N TRP A 17 25.89 5.50 21.41
CA TRP A 17 25.99 4.26 20.64
C TRP A 17 24.80 3.31 20.86
N LYS A 18 24.24 3.25 22.09
CA LYS A 18 23.03 2.47 22.37
C LYS A 18 21.82 3.08 21.68
N ARG A 19 21.70 4.41 21.65
CA ARG A 19 20.63 5.10 20.90
C ARG A 19 20.72 4.82 19.41
N ILE A 20 21.93 4.90 18.84
CA ILE A 20 22.18 4.59 17.43
C ILE A 20 21.87 3.11 17.16
N PHE A 21 22.30 2.19 18.02
CA PHE A 21 22.01 0.76 17.89
C PHE A 21 20.49 0.48 17.91
N TRP A 22 19.75 1.04 18.88
CA TRP A 22 18.30 0.87 18.96
C TRP A 22 17.56 1.56 17.81
N PHE A 23 18.08 2.67 17.30
CA PHE A 23 17.55 3.34 16.10
C PHE A 23 17.75 2.47 14.84
N ILE A 24 18.95 1.92 14.65
CA ILE A 24 19.27 1.00 13.53
C ILE A 24 18.40 -0.25 13.62
N LEU A 25 18.29 -0.87 14.81
CA LEU A 25 17.45 -2.04 15.02
C LEU A 25 15.95 -1.73 14.82
N GLY A 26 15.51 -0.52 15.18
CA GLY A 26 14.16 -0.02 14.90
C GLY A 26 13.85 0.10 13.40
N ASN A 27 14.87 0.27 12.57
CA ASN A 27 14.77 0.40 11.11
C ASN A 27 15.29 -0.85 10.36
N TRP A 28 15.27 -2.02 11.00
CA TRP A 28 15.78 -3.28 10.44
C TRP A 28 15.24 -3.58 9.03
N PHE A 29 13.98 -3.27 8.77
CA PHE A 29 13.32 -3.55 7.50
C PHE A 29 13.95 -2.75 6.34
N LEU A 30 14.29 -1.48 6.56
CA LEU A 30 14.96 -0.64 5.58
C LEU A 30 16.39 -1.14 5.31
N ILE A 31 17.10 -1.56 6.37
CA ILE A 31 18.46 -2.12 6.26
C ILE A 31 18.44 -3.40 5.43
N LEU A 32 17.51 -4.31 5.71
CA LEU A 32 17.38 -5.56 4.96
C LEU A 32 17.05 -5.32 3.48
N ASN A 33 16.26 -4.30 3.16
CA ASN A 33 16.03 -3.90 1.78
C ASN A 33 17.34 -3.43 1.11
N GLY A 34 18.14 -2.59 1.78
CA GLY A 34 19.46 -2.18 1.27
C GLY A 34 20.42 -3.36 1.06
N VAL A 35 20.44 -4.31 1.99
CA VAL A 35 21.20 -5.57 1.86
C VAL A 35 20.69 -6.39 0.68
N ALA A 36 19.37 -6.55 0.53
CA ALA A 36 18.76 -7.27 -0.60
C ALA A 36 19.15 -6.66 -1.95
N VAL A 37 19.13 -5.33 -2.08
CA VAL A 37 19.57 -4.64 -3.30
C VAL A 37 21.06 -4.86 -3.56
N THR A 38 21.89 -4.83 -2.51
CA THR A 38 23.34 -5.08 -2.63
C THR A 38 23.62 -6.52 -3.07
N LEU A 39 22.89 -7.50 -2.51
CA LEU A 39 22.97 -8.91 -2.89
C LEU A 39 22.50 -9.12 -4.33
N ALA A 40 21.42 -8.45 -4.74
CA ALA A 40 20.92 -8.48 -6.11
C ALA A 40 21.94 -7.94 -7.11
N TRP A 41 22.61 -6.83 -6.76
CA TRP A 41 23.64 -6.24 -7.61
C TRP A 41 24.88 -7.13 -7.72
N ARG A 42 25.31 -7.74 -6.62
CA ARG A 42 26.54 -8.55 -6.57
C ARG A 42 26.37 -9.97 -7.13
N TRP A 43 25.18 -10.56 -6.97
CA TRP A 43 24.85 -11.92 -7.40
C TRP A 43 23.44 -12.00 -8.02
N PRO A 44 23.21 -11.34 -9.17
CA PRO A 44 21.89 -11.29 -9.81
C PRO A 44 21.39 -12.67 -10.28
N GLU A 45 22.28 -13.62 -10.57
CA GLU A 45 21.91 -14.98 -10.99
C GLU A 45 21.13 -15.78 -9.95
N VAL A 46 21.23 -15.43 -8.66
CA VAL A 46 20.64 -16.23 -7.60
C VAL A 46 19.11 -16.08 -7.61
N ALA A 47 18.63 -14.84 -7.50
CA ALA A 47 17.21 -14.54 -7.27
C ALA A 47 16.49 -13.91 -8.46
N ARG A 48 17.11 -13.83 -9.64
CA ARG A 48 16.38 -13.43 -10.86
C ARG A 48 15.32 -14.47 -11.26
N ASN A 49 14.42 -14.07 -12.16
CA ASN A 49 13.58 -15.01 -12.89
C ASN A 49 14.46 -15.98 -13.70
N GLY A 50 14.22 -17.28 -13.55
CA GLY A 50 15.04 -18.36 -14.11
C GLY A 50 16.42 -18.53 -13.44
N GLY A 51 16.64 -17.90 -12.28
CA GLY A 51 17.87 -18.02 -11.49
C GLY A 51 17.95 -19.31 -10.68
N ILE A 52 18.98 -19.43 -9.84
CA ILE A 52 19.30 -20.63 -9.06
C ILE A 52 18.12 -21.06 -8.18
N ILE A 53 17.48 -20.11 -7.47
CA ILE A 53 16.36 -20.42 -6.58
C ILE A 53 15.01 -20.47 -7.31
N ARG A 54 15.01 -20.30 -8.65
CA ARG A 54 13.79 -20.22 -9.47
C ARG A 54 12.77 -19.27 -8.86
N SER A 55 13.14 -17.99 -8.73
CA SER A 55 12.33 -16.99 -8.02
C SER A 55 10.91 -16.85 -8.54
N GLU A 56 10.67 -17.17 -9.80
CA GLU A 56 9.33 -17.29 -10.39
C GLU A 56 8.43 -18.22 -9.55
N TYR A 57 8.96 -19.27 -8.92
CA TYR A 57 8.22 -20.18 -8.07
C TYR A 57 8.46 -19.92 -6.58
N SER A 58 9.72 -19.84 -6.14
CA SER A 58 10.03 -19.74 -4.71
C SER A 58 9.61 -18.39 -4.11
N VAL A 59 9.77 -17.29 -4.86
CA VAL A 59 9.45 -15.94 -4.39
C VAL A 59 8.09 -15.50 -4.91
N GLN A 60 7.87 -15.49 -6.23
CA GLN A 60 6.64 -14.93 -6.81
C GLN A 60 5.40 -15.79 -6.56
N TYR A 61 5.51 -17.09 -6.34
CA TYR A 61 4.39 -17.92 -5.86
C TYR A 61 4.51 -18.21 -4.37
N GLY A 62 5.66 -18.74 -3.92
CA GLY A 62 5.86 -19.19 -2.54
C GLY A 62 5.82 -18.05 -1.52
N ALA A 63 6.71 -17.05 -1.68
CA ALA A 63 6.77 -15.92 -0.74
C ALA A 63 5.50 -15.06 -0.81
N ILE A 64 4.99 -14.76 -2.01
CA ILE A 64 3.74 -13.99 -2.18
C ILE A 64 2.55 -14.73 -1.55
N GLY A 65 2.38 -16.03 -1.84
CA GLY A 65 1.32 -16.83 -1.22
C GLY A 65 1.42 -16.90 0.29
N SER A 66 2.64 -17.00 0.82
CA SER A 66 2.89 -16.95 2.26
C SER A 66 2.55 -15.59 2.87
N ILE A 67 2.88 -14.48 2.19
CA ILE A 67 2.51 -13.12 2.60
C ILE A 67 0.99 -13.00 2.71
N PHE A 68 0.25 -13.44 1.69
CA PHE A 68 -1.21 -13.35 1.68
C PHE A 68 -1.88 -14.30 2.67
N LEU A 69 -1.34 -15.50 2.87
CA LEU A 69 -1.77 -16.41 3.93
C LEU A 69 -1.60 -15.77 5.31
N ILE A 70 -0.42 -15.20 5.59
CA ILE A 70 -0.14 -14.50 6.85
C ILE A 70 -1.09 -13.31 7.04
N THR A 71 -1.34 -12.53 5.98
CA THR A 71 -2.32 -11.43 6.02
C THR A 71 -3.71 -11.96 6.37
N GLY A 72 -4.15 -13.07 5.76
CA GLY A 72 -5.40 -13.73 6.10
C GLY A 72 -5.45 -14.24 7.55
N LEU A 73 -4.36 -14.79 8.08
CA LEU A 73 -4.30 -15.25 9.48
C LEU A 73 -4.29 -14.10 10.50
N THR A 74 -3.77 -12.93 10.11
CA THR A 74 -3.60 -11.77 11.00
C THR A 74 -4.83 -10.86 11.01
N LEU A 75 -5.60 -10.84 9.92
CA LEU A 75 -6.78 -9.99 9.78
C LEU A 75 -7.93 -10.47 10.66
N SER A 76 -8.41 -9.58 11.54
CA SER A 76 -9.55 -9.80 12.42
C SER A 76 -10.87 -9.70 11.65
N THR A 77 -11.63 -10.78 11.55
CA THR A 77 -12.94 -10.79 10.86
C THR A 77 -13.94 -9.78 11.44
N PRO A 78 -14.07 -9.59 12.78
CA PRO A 78 -14.92 -8.54 13.31
C PRO A 78 -14.48 -7.12 12.90
N ALA A 79 -13.17 -6.87 12.86
CA ALA A 79 -12.63 -5.57 12.43
C ALA A 79 -12.94 -5.32 10.95
N LEU A 80 -12.81 -6.35 10.11
CA LEU A 80 -13.20 -6.30 8.70
C LEU A 80 -14.67 -5.95 8.55
N TRP A 81 -15.54 -6.61 9.30
CA TRP A 81 -16.99 -6.40 9.22
C TRP A 81 -17.42 -5.00 9.69
N ASN A 82 -16.83 -4.52 10.79
CA ASN A 82 -17.13 -3.20 11.33
C ASN A 82 -16.69 -2.09 10.38
N GLN A 83 -15.47 -2.20 9.84
CA GLN A 83 -14.92 -1.18 8.95
C GLN A 83 -15.45 -1.28 7.52
N ALA A 84 -15.95 -2.44 7.07
CA ALA A 84 -16.59 -2.59 5.75
C ALA A 84 -17.84 -1.70 5.57
N ARG A 85 -18.42 -1.21 6.67
CA ARG A 85 -19.56 -0.27 6.64
C ARG A 85 -19.13 1.17 6.43
N ASN A 86 -17.82 1.48 6.55
CA ASN A 86 -17.30 2.81 6.34
C ASN A 86 -17.08 3.09 4.84
N TYR A 87 -18.18 3.19 4.09
CA TYR A 87 -18.16 3.43 2.65
C TYR A 87 -17.42 4.72 2.26
N ARG A 88 -17.36 5.72 3.14
CA ARG A 88 -16.67 7.00 2.90
C ARG A 88 -15.16 6.78 2.83
N LEU A 89 -14.61 6.05 3.80
CA LEU A 89 -13.21 5.65 3.83
C LEU A 89 -12.82 4.90 2.55
N HIS A 90 -13.64 3.92 2.17
CA HIS A 90 -13.41 3.11 0.97
C HIS A 90 -13.45 3.97 -0.29
N LEU A 91 -14.49 4.80 -0.49
CA LEU A 91 -14.61 5.64 -1.67
C LEU A 91 -13.44 6.62 -1.81
N ILE A 92 -13.09 7.33 -0.72
CA ILE A 92 -11.98 8.31 -0.75
C ILE A 92 -10.67 7.61 -1.12
N THR A 93 -10.34 6.51 -0.44
CA THR A 93 -9.06 5.82 -0.64
C THR A 93 -8.97 5.20 -2.02
N GLN A 94 -10.02 4.47 -2.46
CA GLN A 94 -9.99 3.73 -3.71
C GLN A 94 -10.10 4.65 -4.94
N ILE A 95 -10.93 5.70 -4.89
CA ILE A 95 -10.97 6.71 -5.97
C ILE A 95 -9.64 7.44 -6.06
N THR A 96 -9.04 7.81 -4.91
CA THR A 96 -7.74 8.48 -4.94
C THR A 96 -6.65 7.56 -5.51
N SER A 97 -6.60 6.29 -5.10
CA SER A 97 -5.54 5.36 -5.51
C SER A 97 -5.68 4.81 -6.94
N LEU A 98 -6.92 4.49 -7.37
CA LEU A 98 -7.19 3.83 -8.66
C LEU A 98 -7.65 4.78 -9.76
N LEU A 99 -8.07 6.01 -9.43
CA LEU A 99 -8.51 6.99 -10.44
C LEU A 99 -7.65 8.25 -10.42
N ILE A 100 -7.62 8.98 -9.30
CA ILE A 100 -6.94 10.29 -9.25
C ILE A 100 -5.42 10.12 -9.42
N TYR A 101 -4.81 9.17 -8.71
CA TYR A 101 -3.37 8.89 -8.78
C TYR A 101 -2.90 8.57 -10.20
N PRO A 102 -3.43 7.53 -10.87
CA PRO A 102 -2.94 7.18 -12.20
C PRO A 102 -3.28 8.25 -13.25
N THR A 103 -4.40 8.98 -13.11
CA THR A 103 -4.75 10.09 -14.01
C THR A 103 -3.78 11.25 -13.87
N PHE A 104 -3.49 11.67 -12.64
CA PHE A 104 -2.53 12.75 -12.38
C PHE A 104 -1.11 12.36 -12.84
N THR A 105 -0.70 11.13 -12.53
CA THR A 105 0.58 10.57 -13.00
C THR A 105 0.65 10.66 -14.52
N PHE A 106 -0.38 10.19 -15.22
CA PHE A 106 -0.43 10.22 -16.68
C PHE A 106 -0.36 11.64 -17.25
N ALA A 107 -1.07 12.60 -16.65
CA ALA A 107 -1.02 14.00 -17.05
C ALA A 107 0.41 14.56 -16.94
N LEU A 108 1.07 14.31 -15.81
CA LEU A 108 2.46 14.73 -15.59
C LEU A 108 3.43 14.05 -16.55
N LEU A 109 3.23 12.76 -16.83
CA LEU A 109 4.04 12.04 -17.80
C LEU A 109 3.86 12.54 -19.24
N ASN A 110 2.67 13.02 -19.62
CA ASN A 110 2.46 13.68 -20.91
C ASN A 110 3.23 15.01 -21.01
N ILE A 111 3.28 15.79 -19.92
CA ILE A 111 4.09 17.02 -19.85
C ILE A 111 5.58 16.67 -20.01
N ILE A 112 6.06 15.66 -19.29
CA ILE A 112 7.46 15.20 -19.36
C ILE A 112 7.80 14.72 -20.78
N LYS A 113 6.94 13.90 -21.37
CA LYS A 113 7.10 13.37 -22.74
C LYS A 113 7.10 14.48 -23.79
N ALA A 114 6.28 15.52 -23.60
CA ALA A 114 6.22 16.66 -24.52
C ALA A 114 7.55 17.43 -24.60
N ALA A 115 8.37 17.40 -23.53
CA ALA A 115 9.69 18.02 -23.53
C ALA A 115 10.72 17.31 -24.44
N ARG A 116 10.40 16.09 -24.94
CA ARG A 116 11.25 15.29 -25.86
C ARG A 116 12.72 15.18 -25.41
N ASN A 117 12.94 15.09 -24.11
CA ASN A 117 14.28 15.01 -23.54
C ASN A 117 14.89 13.62 -23.83
N PRO A 118 16.03 13.52 -24.54
CA PRO A 118 16.67 12.24 -24.86
C PRO A 118 17.22 11.51 -23.62
N GLN A 119 17.29 12.16 -22.46
CA GLN A 119 17.68 11.55 -21.20
C GLN A 119 16.54 10.76 -20.52
N ILE A 120 15.36 10.70 -21.13
CA ILE A 120 14.17 10.06 -20.55
C ILE A 120 13.75 8.91 -21.46
N ASP A 121 13.94 7.69 -20.97
CA ASP A 121 13.55 6.46 -21.65
C ASP A 121 12.02 6.24 -21.57
N MET A 122 11.42 5.81 -22.69
CA MET A 122 9.97 5.63 -22.78
C MET A 122 9.47 4.45 -21.93
N TYR A 123 10.23 3.37 -21.81
CA TYR A 123 9.86 2.22 -20.96
C TYR A 123 9.90 2.57 -19.47
N ILE A 124 10.72 3.54 -19.07
CA ILE A 124 10.66 4.12 -17.72
C ILE A 124 9.35 4.88 -17.49
N LEU A 125 8.90 5.67 -18.46
CA LEU A 125 7.61 6.36 -18.35
C LEU A 125 6.45 5.36 -18.26
N ILE A 126 6.49 4.29 -19.06
CA ILE A 126 5.52 3.18 -19.00
C ILE A 126 5.55 2.53 -17.61
N GLY A 127 6.74 2.26 -17.05
CA GLY A 127 6.90 1.72 -15.71
C GLY A 127 6.33 2.63 -14.62
N ILE A 128 6.56 3.94 -14.70
CA ILE A 128 5.99 4.91 -13.76
C ILE A 128 4.45 4.89 -13.82
N GLN A 129 3.89 4.91 -15.04
CA GLN A 129 2.44 4.86 -15.20
C GLN A 129 1.85 3.55 -14.65
N PHE A 130 2.52 2.43 -14.92
CA PHE A 130 2.11 1.13 -14.38
C PHE A 130 2.08 1.14 -12.85
N VAL A 131 3.12 1.68 -12.21
CA VAL A 131 3.18 1.84 -10.74
C VAL A 131 2.04 2.74 -10.26
N GLY A 132 1.72 3.81 -10.98
CA GLY A 132 0.57 4.67 -10.66
C GLY A 132 -0.77 3.93 -10.64
N CYS A 133 -0.92 2.93 -11.51
CA CYS A 133 -2.10 2.06 -11.56
C CYS A 133 -2.02 0.88 -10.58
N ALA A 134 -0.89 0.60 -9.94
CA ALA A 134 -0.70 -0.60 -9.13
C ALA A 134 -1.54 -0.57 -7.84
N CYS A 135 -1.75 -1.77 -7.29
CA CYS A 135 -2.48 -1.99 -6.05
C CYS A 135 -1.71 -1.45 -4.84
N THR A 136 -2.37 -1.30 -3.69
CA THR A 136 -1.75 -0.71 -2.49
C THR A 136 -0.86 -1.71 -1.72
N SER A 137 0.14 -1.19 -0.99
CA SER A 137 1.04 -2.02 -0.19
C SER A 137 0.38 -2.57 1.08
N ILE A 138 0.69 -3.81 1.46
CA ILE A 138 0.03 -4.47 2.60
C ILE A 138 0.72 -4.12 3.92
N ALA A 139 1.92 -4.68 4.15
CA ALA A 139 2.55 -4.66 5.46
C ALA A 139 2.99 -3.25 5.88
N SER A 140 3.54 -2.47 4.95
CA SER A 140 4.02 -1.11 5.24
C SER A 140 2.88 -0.17 5.63
N ASN A 141 1.73 -0.26 4.96
CA ASN A 141 0.62 0.66 5.24
C ASN A 141 0.06 0.43 6.64
N ILE A 142 -0.24 -0.82 6.99
CA ILE A 142 -0.82 -1.16 8.31
C ILE A 142 0.16 -0.77 9.42
N SER A 143 1.42 -1.18 9.30
CA SER A 143 2.43 -0.90 10.33
C SER A 143 2.72 0.60 10.49
N MET A 144 2.79 1.36 9.39
CA MET A 144 3.08 2.80 9.44
C MET A 144 1.87 3.61 9.90
N THR A 145 0.64 3.18 9.57
CA THR A 145 -0.57 3.77 10.16
C THR A 145 -0.56 3.60 11.67
N ILE A 146 -0.29 2.39 12.19
CA ILE A 146 -0.22 2.14 13.64
C ILE A 146 0.92 2.94 14.28
N ALA A 147 2.10 2.97 13.66
CA ALA A 147 3.25 3.73 14.15
C ALA A 147 2.97 5.23 14.21
N GLY A 148 2.18 5.74 13.26
CA GLY A 148 1.66 7.10 13.24
C GLY A 148 0.52 7.38 14.20
N GLY A 149 0.08 6.42 15.04
CA GLY A 149 -1.08 6.60 15.93
C GLY A 149 -2.43 6.60 15.22
N GLY A 150 -2.48 6.07 13.99
CA GLY A 150 -3.68 5.97 13.17
C GLY A 150 -4.51 4.72 13.42
N ASN A 151 -5.62 4.60 12.70
CA ASN A 151 -6.53 3.45 12.81
C ASN A 151 -6.00 2.26 11.97
N GLY A 152 -5.38 1.29 12.63
CA GLY A 152 -4.84 0.08 11.98
C GLY A 152 -5.91 -0.82 11.35
N GLU A 153 -7.13 -0.86 11.90
CA GLU A 153 -8.23 -1.65 11.33
C GLU A 153 -8.72 -1.05 10.01
N ALA A 154 -8.89 0.27 9.97
CA ALA A 154 -9.19 1.02 8.74
C ALA A 154 -8.14 0.74 7.66
N ALA A 155 -6.84 0.87 7.99
CA ALA A 155 -5.77 0.57 7.04
C ALA A 155 -5.81 -0.88 6.55
N THR A 156 -6.13 -1.83 7.42
CA THR A 156 -6.19 -3.25 7.03
C THR A 156 -7.31 -3.51 6.03
N VAL A 157 -8.50 -2.94 6.24
CA VAL A 157 -9.61 -3.09 5.28
C VAL A 157 -9.31 -2.40 3.96
N GLU A 158 -8.74 -1.18 3.98
CA GLU A 158 -8.33 -0.48 2.75
C GLU A 158 -7.30 -1.25 1.94
N VAL A 159 -6.36 -1.89 2.64
CA VAL A 159 -5.35 -2.73 2.00
C VAL A 159 -5.99 -3.94 1.31
N VAL A 160 -6.94 -4.62 1.96
CA VAL A 160 -7.63 -5.77 1.36
C VAL A 160 -8.46 -5.34 0.16
N LEU A 161 -9.29 -4.30 0.32
CA LEU A 161 -10.14 -3.78 -0.75
C LEU A 161 -9.30 -3.24 -1.91
N GLY A 162 -8.25 -2.47 -1.64
CA GLY A 162 -7.40 -1.90 -2.68
C GLY A 162 -6.59 -2.93 -3.45
N ASN A 163 -6.22 -4.04 -2.82
CA ASN A 163 -5.60 -5.16 -3.53
C ASN A 163 -6.61 -5.95 -4.37
N LEU A 164 -7.83 -6.17 -3.87
CA LEU A 164 -8.89 -6.81 -4.65
C LEU A 164 -9.29 -5.97 -5.87
N LEU A 165 -9.64 -4.70 -5.64
CA LEU A 165 -10.06 -3.78 -6.69
C LEU A 165 -8.91 -3.47 -7.65
N GLY A 166 -7.68 -3.34 -7.16
CA GLY A 166 -6.52 -3.14 -8.02
C GLY A 166 -6.31 -4.31 -8.97
N VAL A 167 -6.34 -5.55 -8.49
CA VAL A 167 -6.22 -6.73 -9.38
C VAL A 167 -7.32 -6.75 -10.47
N LEU A 168 -8.52 -6.29 -10.13
CA LEU A 168 -9.65 -6.22 -11.05
C LEU A 168 -9.55 -5.05 -12.04
N PHE A 169 -9.13 -3.87 -11.61
CA PHE A 169 -9.22 -2.66 -12.43
C PHE A 169 -7.89 -2.19 -13.01
N SER A 170 -6.76 -2.45 -12.36
CA SER A 170 -5.43 -1.98 -12.80
C SER A 170 -5.06 -2.44 -14.23
N PRO A 171 -5.37 -3.67 -14.68
CA PRO A 171 -5.11 -4.05 -16.07
C PRO A 171 -5.88 -3.20 -17.09
N LEU A 172 -7.18 -3.00 -16.86
CA LEU A 172 -8.04 -2.17 -17.70
C LEU A 172 -7.61 -0.70 -17.68
N ILE A 173 -7.29 -0.15 -16.52
CA ILE A 173 -6.85 1.24 -16.36
C ILE A 173 -5.53 1.46 -17.11
N ASN A 174 -4.57 0.55 -16.98
CA ASN A 174 -3.31 0.61 -17.74
C ASN A 174 -3.57 0.57 -19.25
N GLN A 175 -4.38 -0.38 -19.71
CA GLN A 175 -4.78 -0.51 -21.12
C GLN A 175 -5.40 0.80 -21.64
N MET A 176 -6.27 1.44 -20.85
CA MET A 176 -6.91 2.71 -21.21
C MET A 176 -5.88 3.83 -21.41
N PHE A 177 -4.96 4.04 -20.47
CA PHE A 177 -3.95 5.09 -20.58
C PHE A 177 -3.01 4.88 -21.77
N PHE A 178 -2.56 3.65 -22.01
CA PHE A 178 -1.65 3.35 -23.12
C PHE A 178 -2.33 3.29 -24.50
N SER A 179 -3.66 3.35 -24.54
CA SER A 179 -4.40 3.50 -25.79
C SER A 179 -4.41 4.95 -26.31
N ALA A 180 -3.97 5.91 -25.49
CA ALA A 180 -3.85 7.31 -25.89
C ALA A 180 -2.75 7.51 -26.97
N PRO A 181 -2.88 8.53 -27.84
CA PRO A 181 -1.91 8.80 -28.90
C PRO A 181 -0.47 8.94 -28.39
N GLY A 182 0.44 8.21 -29.03
CA GLY A 182 1.87 8.23 -28.71
C GLY A 182 2.26 7.46 -27.44
N TRP A 183 1.37 6.62 -26.91
CA TRP A 183 1.65 5.72 -25.78
C TRP A 183 1.56 4.23 -26.14
N HIS A 184 1.38 3.91 -27.43
CA HIS A 184 1.15 2.54 -27.92
C HIS A 184 2.23 1.52 -27.52
N GLN A 185 3.47 1.97 -27.30
CA GLN A 185 4.57 1.12 -26.81
C GLN A 185 4.32 0.55 -25.41
N GLY A 186 3.45 1.18 -24.62
CA GLY A 186 3.09 0.73 -23.28
C GLY A 186 1.87 -0.19 -23.23
N ILE A 187 1.21 -0.44 -24.38
CA ILE A 187 0.03 -1.30 -24.44
C ILE A 187 0.41 -2.68 -23.88
N PRO A 188 -0.28 -3.18 -22.84
CA PRO A 188 0.02 -4.50 -22.29
C PRO A 188 -0.20 -5.60 -23.32
N ILE A 189 0.72 -6.57 -23.36
CA ILE A 189 0.70 -7.75 -24.22
C ILE A 189 1.03 -8.95 -23.35
N ALA A 190 0.04 -9.81 -23.11
CA ALA A 190 0.25 -11.06 -22.40
C ALA A 190 1.14 -12.01 -23.23
N GLU A 191 1.80 -12.95 -22.56
CA GLU A 191 2.61 -13.96 -23.23
C GLU A 191 1.79 -14.76 -24.26
N ASN A 192 2.25 -14.78 -25.52
CA ASN A 192 1.55 -15.35 -26.67
C ASN A 192 0.14 -14.75 -26.91
N GLY A 193 -0.12 -13.55 -26.40
CA GLY A 193 -1.39 -12.85 -26.53
C GLY A 193 -1.37 -11.77 -27.60
N SER A 194 -2.56 -11.33 -28.01
CA SER A 194 -2.74 -10.17 -28.88
C SER A 194 -2.58 -8.86 -28.10
N PRO A 195 -2.11 -7.78 -28.73
CA PRO A 195 -2.07 -6.46 -28.09
C PRO A 195 -3.47 -5.87 -27.92
N GLY A 196 -3.61 -5.02 -26.92
CA GLY A 196 -4.78 -4.15 -26.77
C GLY A 196 -6.06 -4.87 -26.34
N LEU A 197 -7.21 -4.30 -26.72
CA LEU A 197 -8.53 -4.85 -26.37
C LEU A 197 -8.75 -6.29 -26.85
N ALA A 198 -8.13 -6.70 -27.96
CA ALA A 198 -8.24 -8.05 -28.50
C ALA A 198 -7.60 -9.11 -27.57
N GLY A 199 -6.57 -8.74 -26.79
CA GLY A 199 -5.93 -9.62 -25.81
C GLY A 199 -6.45 -9.46 -24.39
N LEU A 200 -7.36 -8.53 -24.13
CA LEU A 200 -7.77 -8.15 -22.78
C LEU A 200 -8.43 -9.32 -22.03
N GLY A 201 -9.30 -10.09 -22.69
CA GLY A 201 -9.94 -11.26 -22.06
C GLY A 201 -8.93 -12.32 -21.62
N GLU A 202 -7.94 -12.63 -22.46
CA GLU A 202 -6.87 -13.58 -22.14
C GLU A 202 -5.95 -13.07 -21.03
N MET A 203 -5.65 -11.78 -21.04
CA MET A 203 -4.87 -11.12 -19.99
C MET A 203 -5.61 -11.20 -18.64
N TYR A 204 -6.90 -10.89 -18.60
CA TYR A 204 -7.72 -11.03 -17.40
C TYR A 204 -7.78 -12.47 -16.92
N ARG A 205 -7.96 -13.44 -17.83
CA ARG A 205 -7.92 -14.86 -17.48
C ARG A 205 -6.62 -15.24 -16.79
N ARG A 206 -5.47 -14.80 -17.33
CA ARG A 206 -4.13 -15.07 -16.75
C ARG A 206 -3.89 -14.34 -15.44
N VAL A 207 -4.28 -13.08 -15.35
CA VAL A 207 -4.16 -12.28 -14.11
C VAL A 207 -4.99 -12.94 -13.02
N MET A 208 -6.26 -13.27 -13.29
CA MET A 208 -7.14 -13.92 -12.31
C MET A 208 -6.65 -15.31 -11.94
N MET A 209 -6.14 -16.10 -12.88
CA MET A 209 -5.58 -17.42 -12.58
C MET A 209 -4.30 -17.30 -11.74
N LYS A 210 -3.34 -16.46 -12.15
CA LYS A 210 -2.05 -16.31 -11.46
C LYS A 210 -2.22 -15.66 -10.09
N LEU A 211 -2.87 -14.50 -10.02
CA LEU A 211 -3.07 -13.76 -8.77
C LEU A 211 -4.13 -14.42 -7.87
N GLY A 212 -5.16 -15.02 -8.46
CA GLY A 212 -6.15 -15.79 -7.71
C GLY A 212 -5.53 -16.98 -6.99
N LEU A 213 -4.68 -17.75 -7.66
CA LEU A 213 -3.97 -18.87 -7.04
C LEU A 213 -2.85 -18.42 -6.09
N ALA A 214 -2.07 -17.41 -6.47
CA ALA A 214 -0.92 -16.98 -5.69
C ALA A 214 -1.29 -16.11 -4.48
N MET A 215 -2.47 -15.48 -4.45
CA MET A 215 -2.78 -14.46 -3.46
C MET A 215 -4.16 -14.64 -2.83
N PHE A 216 -5.23 -14.70 -3.64
CA PHE A 216 -6.59 -14.78 -3.09
C PHE A 216 -6.86 -16.12 -2.43
N LEU A 217 -6.42 -17.23 -3.02
CA LEU A 217 -6.59 -18.56 -2.44
C LEU A 217 -5.86 -18.68 -1.08
N PRO A 218 -4.55 -18.37 -0.96
CA PRO A 218 -3.86 -18.36 0.34
C PRO A 218 -4.49 -17.43 1.37
N PHE A 219 -4.91 -16.23 0.96
CA PHE A 219 -5.61 -15.29 1.84
C PHE A 219 -6.91 -15.86 2.38
N THR A 220 -7.75 -16.43 1.52
CA THR A 220 -9.02 -17.05 1.90
C THR A 220 -8.80 -18.21 2.84
N ILE A 221 -7.80 -19.07 2.58
CA ILE A 221 -7.42 -20.15 3.49
C ILE A 221 -7.04 -19.57 4.86
N GLY A 222 -6.23 -18.51 4.89
CA GLY A 222 -5.85 -17.83 6.13
C GLY A 222 -7.06 -17.29 6.91
N GLN A 223 -8.02 -16.66 6.22
CA GLN A 223 -9.25 -16.15 6.82
C GLN A 223 -10.16 -17.27 7.35
N VAL A 224 -10.31 -18.37 6.61
CA VAL A 224 -11.07 -19.54 7.06
C VAL A 224 -10.46 -20.14 8.32
N VAL A 225 -9.14 -20.30 8.36
CA VAL A 225 -8.41 -20.78 9.54
C VAL A 225 -8.54 -19.81 10.71
N GLN A 226 -8.43 -18.50 10.46
CA GLN A 226 -8.60 -17.47 11.49
C GLN A 226 -10.02 -17.52 12.09
N TYR A 227 -11.04 -17.69 11.25
CA TYR A 227 -12.45 -17.71 11.66
C TYR A 227 -12.79 -18.92 12.52
N PHE A 228 -12.45 -20.14 12.06
CA PHE A 228 -12.77 -21.36 12.80
C PHE A 228 -11.84 -21.61 13.99
N PHE A 229 -10.58 -21.17 13.91
CA PHE A 229 -9.54 -21.45 14.90
C PHE A 229 -8.94 -20.18 15.49
N TYR A 230 -9.76 -19.18 15.81
CA TYR A 230 -9.30 -17.85 16.25
C TYR A 230 -8.25 -17.87 17.39
N LYS A 231 -8.53 -18.57 18.50
CA LYS A 231 -7.65 -18.61 19.67
C LYS A 231 -6.26 -19.22 19.36
N PRO A 232 -6.15 -20.44 18.79
CA PRO A 232 -4.85 -20.99 18.43
C PRO A 232 -4.16 -20.20 17.32
N THR A 233 -4.89 -19.70 16.32
CA THR A 233 -4.31 -18.85 15.26
C THR A 233 -3.66 -17.60 15.86
N LYS A 234 -4.35 -16.90 16.76
CA LYS A 234 -3.80 -15.72 17.46
C LYS A 234 -2.52 -16.06 18.24
N ARG A 235 -2.47 -17.21 18.91
CA ARG A 235 -1.26 -17.67 19.63
C ARG A 235 -0.10 -17.90 18.66
N VAL A 236 -0.32 -18.57 17.53
CA VAL A 236 0.71 -18.84 16.52
C VAL A 236 1.20 -17.55 15.86
N VAL A 237 0.29 -16.67 15.46
CA VAL A 237 0.60 -15.35 14.87
C VAL A 237 1.52 -14.55 15.79
N GLN A 238 1.22 -14.54 17.09
CA GLN A 238 2.02 -13.83 18.10
C GLN A 238 3.35 -14.53 18.40
N ALA A 239 3.34 -15.85 18.60
CA ALA A 239 4.53 -16.63 18.95
C ALA A 239 5.58 -16.61 17.82
N LEU A 240 5.16 -16.77 16.57
CA LEU A 240 6.05 -16.77 15.41
C LEU A 240 6.28 -15.37 14.83
N GLN A 241 5.63 -14.33 15.37
CA GLN A 241 5.70 -12.98 14.85
C GLN A 241 5.42 -12.94 13.34
N LEU A 242 4.38 -13.63 12.88
CA LEU A 242 4.08 -13.80 11.44
C LEU A 242 4.09 -12.48 10.64
N PRO A 243 3.63 -11.32 11.16
CA PRO A 243 3.78 -10.06 10.46
C PRO A 243 5.23 -9.70 10.09
N LYS A 244 6.21 -10.01 10.95
CA LYS A 244 7.64 -9.80 10.67
C LYS A 244 8.15 -10.78 9.61
N VAL A 245 7.66 -12.02 9.62
CA VAL A 245 7.96 -13.01 8.57
C VAL A 245 7.45 -12.51 7.22
N SER A 246 6.23 -11.98 7.17
CA SER A 246 5.67 -11.36 5.96
C SER A 246 6.52 -10.18 5.45
N SER A 247 6.99 -9.31 6.35
CA SER A 247 7.95 -8.25 5.99
C SER A 247 9.26 -8.82 5.43
N PHE A 248 9.82 -9.87 6.03
CA PHE A 248 11.03 -10.53 5.52
C PHE A 248 10.81 -11.13 4.12
N LEU A 249 9.68 -11.79 3.89
CA LEU A 249 9.31 -12.32 2.56
C LEU A 249 9.19 -11.19 1.53
N LEU A 250 8.70 -10.01 1.92
CA LEU A 250 8.67 -8.85 1.02
C LEU A 250 10.09 -8.38 0.64
N VAL A 251 11.07 -8.48 1.56
CA VAL A 251 12.49 -8.23 1.24
C VAL A 251 13.00 -9.22 0.20
N THR A 252 12.61 -10.51 0.28
CA THR A 252 13.01 -11.50 -0.75
C THR A 252 12.42 -11.18 -2.12
N LEU A 253 11.24 -10.56 -2.17
CA LEU A 253 10.65 -10.08 -3.42
C LEU A 253 11.44 -8.90 -4.00
N VAL A 254 11.82 -7.93 -3.15
CA VAL A 254 12.71 -6.83 -3.55
C VAL A 254 14.02 -7.38 -4.10
N TRP A 255 14.63 -8.35 -3.40
CA TRP A 255 15.83 -9.03 -3.87
C TRP A 255 15.64 -9.65 -5.26
N SER A 256 14.52 -10.35 -5.49
CA SER A 256 14.25 -11.00 -6.77
C SER A 256 14.03 -10.01 -7.93
N VAL A 257 13.27 -8.94 -7.69
CA VAL A 257 12.98 -7.91 -8.68
C VAL A 257 14.26 -7.21 -9.10
N PHE A 258 15.06 -6.73 -8.14
CA PHE A 258 16.34 -6.08 -8.44
C PHE A 258 17.34 -7.06 -9.09
N SER A 259 17.36 -8.34 -8.69
CA SER A 259 18.24 -9.34 -9.31
C SER A 259 17.92 -9.50 -10.80
N THR A 260 16.63 -9.52 -11.15
CA THR A 260 16.19 -9.57 -12.55
C THR A 260 16.58 -8.30 -13.31
N GLN A 261 16.48 -7.12 -12.69
CA GLN A 261 16.86 -5.84 -13.29
C GLN A 261 18.37 -5.76 -13.56
N PHE A 262 19.20 -6.13 -12.58
CA PHE A 262 20.65 -6.11 -12.72
C PHE A 262 21.14 -7.17 -13.70
N HIS A 263 20.56 -8.38 -13.70
CA HIS A 263 20.90 -9.42 -14.69
C HIS A 263 20.69 -8.95 -16.13
N ASN A 264 19.56 -8.28 -16.39
CA ASN A 264 19.23 -7.76 -17.72
C ASN A 264 19.93 -6.42 -18.05
N ASN A 265 20.88 -5.97 -17.21
CA ASN A 265 21.58 -4.69 -17.35
C ASN A 265 20.63 -3.48 -17.50
N ALA A 266 19.47 -3.54 -16.85
CA ALA A 266 18.39 -2.57 -17.05
C ALA A 266 18.82 -1.15 -16.65
N PHE A 267 19.52 -0.99 -15.53
CA PHE A 267 20.02 0.32 -15.07
C PHE A 267 21.10 0.92 -15.98
N SER A 268 21.97 0.08 -16.57
CA SER A 268 22.99 0.53 -17.52
C SER A 268 22.43 0.76 -18.92
N SER A 269 21.22 0.27 -19.19
CA SER A 269 20.56 0.36 -20.50
C SER A 269 19.78 1.64 -20.75
N ILE A 270 19.55 2.44 -19.70
CA ILE A 270 18.77 3.67 -19.74
C ILE A 270 19.63 4.88 -19.39
N PRO A 271 19.30 6.09 -19.85
CA PRO A 271 20.05 7.28 -19.48
C PRO A 271 19.91 7.58 -17.97
N PRO A 272 20.95 8.10 -17.30
CA PRO A 272 20.90 8.45 -15.87
C PRO A 272 19.79 9.44 -15.52
N GLY A 273 19.42 10.32 -16.45
CA GLY A 273 18.30 11.26 -16.26
C GLY A 273 16.96 10.57 -16.02
N SER A 274 16.76 9.35 -16.55
CA SER A 274 15.55 8.56 -16.31
C SER A 274 15.48 8.07 -14.86
N ILE A 275 16.62 7.66 -14.29
CA ILE A 275 16.70 7.22 -12.89
C ILE A 275 16.47 8.42 -11.97
N ALA A 276 17.09 9.56 -12.26
CA ALA A 276 16.87 10.79 -11.50
C ALA A 276 15.38 11.21 -11.53
N LEU A 277 14.75 11.17 -12.70
CA LEU A 277 13.31 11.42 -12.85
C LEU A 277 12.49 10.51 -11.95
N VAL A 278 12.75 9.19 -11.98
CA VAL A 278 12.02 8.22 -11.17
C VAL A 278 12.11 8.57 -9.69
N ILE A 279 13.31 8.81 -9.16
CA ILE A 279 13.51 9.12 -7.73
C ILE A 279 12.74 10.38 -7.33
N PHE A 280 12.93 11.49 -8.04
CA PHE A 280 12.26 12.74 -7.67
C PHE A 280 10.74 12.67 -7.83
N LEU A 281 10.28 11.99 -8.90
CA LEU A 281 8.86 11.89 -9.19
C LEU A 281 8.15 10.97 -8.20
N ILE A 282 8.78 9.88 -7.76
CA ILE A 282 8.20 8.99 -6.76
C ILE A 282 8.05 9.70 -5.41
N ILE A 283 9.09 10.40 -4.94
CA ILE A 283 9.00 11.21 -3.72
C ILE A 283 7.87 12.24 -3.84
N PHE A 284 7.81 12.94 -4.96
CA PHE A 284 6.77 13.93 -5.23
C PHE A 284 5.37 13.33 -5.23
N LEU A 285 5.15 12.23 -5.94
CA LEU A 285 3.85 11.57 -6.02
C LEU A 285 3.45 10.98 -4.67
N TYR A 286 4.35 10.29 -3.97
CA TYR A 286 4.04 9.69 -2.67
C TYR A 286 3.63 10.74 -1.64
N LEU A 287 4.45 11.79 -1.46
CA LEU A 287 4.12 12.88 -0.54
C LEU A 287 2.89 13.67 -0.99
N GLY A 288 2.80 13.95 -2.29
CA GLY A 288 1.68 14.68 -2.89
C GLY A 288 0.36 13.95 -2.67
N PHE A 289 0.31 12.65 -2.92
CA PHE A 289 -0.91 11.85 -2.72
C PHE A 289 -1.24 11.59 -1.25
N SER A 290 -0.24 11.51 -0.36
CA SER A 290 -0.50 11.54 1.08
C SER A 290 -1.11 12.89 1.51
N ALA A 291 -0.62 14.01 0.97
CA ALA A 291 -1.19 15.33 1.24
C ALA A 291 -2.59 15.53 0.65
N VAL A 292 -2.83 15.03 -0.57
CA VAL A 292 -4.17 15.00 -1.19
C VAL A 292 -5.13 14.14 -0.36
N GLY A 293 -4.67 12.98 0.14
CA GLY A 293 -5.45 12.14 1.05
C GLY A 293 -5.85 12.87 2.32
N LEU A 294 -4.89 13.56 2.97
CA LEU A 294 -5.16 14.42 4.14
C LEU A 294 -6.18 15.52 3.79
N PHE A 295 -5.99 16.16 2.64
CA PHE A 295 -6.82 17.27 2.17
C PHE A 295 -8.27 16.84 1.92
N ILE A 296 -8.47 15.76 1.18
CA ILE A 296 -9.81 15.21 0.85
C ILE A 296 -10.47 14.63 2.11
N ALA A 297 -9.72 13.96 2.99
CA ALA A 297 -10.29 13.34 4.18
C ALA A 297 -10.73 14.35 5.26
N ARG A 298 -10.10 15.54 5.33
CA ARG A 298 -10.42 16.57 6.33
C ARG A 298 -11.17 17.78 5.79
N LEU A 299 -11.13 18.06 4.48
CA LEU A 299 -11.78 19.20 3.83
C LEU A 299 -11.67 20.50 4.66
N PRO A 300 -10.45 21.03 4.89
CA PRO A 300 -10.19 22.09 5.87
C PRO A 300 -10.87 23.44 5.55
N PHE A 301 -11.29 23.66 4.30
CA PHE A 301 -11.86 24.93 3.85
C PHE A 301 -13.37 25.07 4.05
N ILE A 302 -14.08 24.00 4.38
CA ILE A 302 -15.53 24.08 4.65
C ILE A 302 -15.69 24.33 6.15
N PRO A 303 -16.08 25.55 6.59
CA PRO A 303 -16.27 25.82 8.01
C PRO A 303 -17.34 24.89 8.57
N ILE A 304 -17.15 24.47 9.82
CA ILE A 304 -18.19 23.78 10.59
C ILE A 304 -19.34 24.78 10.72
N SER A 305 -20.46 24.48 10.05
CA SER A 305 -21.62 25.36 9.96
C SER A 305 -22.89 24.52 10.04
N ASP A 306 -23.88 25.00 10.78
CA ASP A 306 -25.16 24.31 11.00
C ASP A 306 -26.05 24.20 9.75
N GLY A 307 -25.65 24.82 8.64
CA GLY A 307 -26.34 24.70 7.36
C GLY A 307 -26.32 23.27 6.81
N LYS A 308 -27.31 22.92 5.96
CA LYS A 308 -27.42 21.59 5.32
C LYS A 308 -26.13 21.15 4.60
N MET A 309 -25.42 22.09 3.96
CA MET A 309 -24.12 21.83 3.33
C MET A 309 -22.99 21.60 4.34
N GLY A 310 -22.99 22.28 5.48
CA GLY A 310 -21.98 22.09 6.54
C GLY A 310 -22.16 20.74 7.25
N LYS A 311 -23.40 20.32 7.50
CA LYS A 311 -23.72 18.99 8.03
C LYS A 311 -23.36 17.87 7.06
N ALA A 312 -23.61 18.05 5.76
CA ALA A 312 -23.20 17.08 4.74
C ALA A 312 -21.67 16.98 4.62
N ALA A 313 -20.95 18.10 4.71
CA ALA A 313 -19.49 18.13 4.69
C ALA A 313 -18.89 17.50 5.96
N GLN A 314 -19.47 17.75 7.14
CA GLN A 314 -19.09 17.08 8.38
C GLN A 314 -19.29 15.57 8.30
N ALA A 315 -20.43 15.12 7.77
CA ALA A 315 -20.67 13.70 7.56
C ALA A 315 -19.65 13.05 6.63
N TYR A 316 -18.98 13.79 5.73
CA TYR A 316 -17.95 13.22 4.85
C TYR A 316 -16.55 13.19 5.46
N ARG A 317 -16.30 13.91 6.56
CA ARG A 317 -14.98 13.98 7.19
C ARG A 317 -14.64 12.67 7.91
N LEU A 318 -13.36 12.31 7.83
CA LEU A 318 -12.81 11.16 8.53
C LEU A 318 -12.13 11.60 9.82
N THR A 319 -12.15 10.72 10.82
CA THR A 319 -11.34 10.88 12.04
C THR A 319 -9.86 11.00 11.68
N LYS A 320 -9.04 11.56 12.56
CA LYS A 320 -7.59 11.63 12.32
C LYS A 320 -6.98 10.24 12.15
N GLY A 321 -7.48 9.27 12.90
CA GLY A 321 -7.04 7.88 12.81
C GLY A 321 -7.29 7.27 11.43
N GLU A 322 -8.50 7.44 10.91
CA GLU A 322 -8.89 6.98 9.57
C GLU A 322 -8.19 7.78 8.47
N THR A 323 -8.07 9.10 8.64
CA THR A 323 -7.34 9.97 7.71
C THR A 323 -5.89 9.51 7.55
N THR A 324 -5.25 9.13 8.66
CA THR A 324 -3.89 8.57 8.63
C THR A 324 -3.85 7.29 7.79
N ALA A 325 -4.85 6.41 7.91
CA ALA A 325 -4.95 5.21 7.08
C ALA A 325 -5.08 5.56 5.58
N VAL A 326 -5.94 6.53 5.23
CA VAL A 326 -6.10 7.01 3.84
C VAL A 326 -4.77 7.53 3.28
N CYS A 327 -4.04 8.36 4.04
CA CYS A 327 -2.80 8.98 3.57
C CYS A 327 -1.73 7.95 3.17
N TYR A 328 -1.67 6.81 3.87
CA TYR A 328 -0.79 5.70 3.52
C TYR A 328 -1.37 4.83 2.40
N CYS A 329 -2.64 4.43 2.50
CA CYS A 329 -3.25 3.48 1.58
C CYS A 329 -3.49 4.04 0.18
N ALA A 330 -3.79 5.34 0.07
CA ALA A 330 -4.03 6.01 -1.20
C ALA A 330 -2.73 6.27 -1.98
N ALA A 331 -1.64 6.57 -1.28
CA ALA A 331 -0.35 6.87 -1.89
C ALA A 331 0.45 5.61 -2.22
N ALA A 332 0.54 4.66 -1.30
CA ALA A 332 1.43 3.52 -1.43
C ALA A 332 1.06 2.55 -2.57
N LYS A 333 2.08 1.92 -3.15
CA LYS A 333 1.97 0.94 -4.24
C LYS A 333 2.70 -0.35 -3.87
N GLY A 334 2.01 -1.48 -3.98
CA GLY A 334 2.41 -2.77 -3.41
C GLY A 334 3.13 -3.68 -4.40
N LEU A 335 4.42 -3.90 -4.17
CA LEU A 335 5.26 -4.76 -5.02
C LEU A 335 4.75 -6.21 -5.07
N ALA A 336 4.27 -6.74 -3.93
CA ALA A 336 3.79 -8.12 -3.79
C ALA A 336 2.63 -8.48 -4.72
N VAL A 337 1.81 -7.51 -5.11
CA VAL A 337 0.70 -7.74 -6.05
C VAL A 337 1.10 -7.34 -7.45
N GLY A 338 1.77 -6.19 -7.55
CA GLY A 338 2.02 -5.62 -8.86
C GLY A 338 3.12 -6.34 -9.63
N THR A 339 4.12 -6.96 -9.01
CA THR A 339 5.15 -7.74 -9.74
C THR A 339 4.54 -8.88 -10.54
N PRO A 340 3.77 -9.82 -9.94
CA PRO A 340 3.15 -10.88 -10.73
C PRO A 340 2.11 -10.35 -11.73
N MET A 341 1.46 -9.21 -11.45
CA MET A 341 0.60 -8.53 -12.42
C MET A 341 1.39 -8.01 -13.62
N MET A 342 2.53 -7.34 -13.39
CA MET A 342 3.42 -6.82 -14.44
C MET A 342 3.93 -7.96 -15.33
N ASP A 343 4.32 -9.09 -14.73
CA ASP A 343 4.79 -10.26 -15.48
C ASP A 343 3.73 -10.82 -16.43
N VAL A 344 2.45 -10.76 -16.04
CA VAL A 344 1.34 -11.17 -16.92
C VAL A 344 1.07 -10.11 -17.98
N LEU A 345 1.01 -8.84 -17.59
CA LEU A 345 0.66 -7.73 -18.49
C LEU A 345 1.69 -7.49 -19.58
N TYR A 346 2.97 -7.68 -19.27
CA TYR A 346 4.07 -7.44 -20.19
C TYR A 346 4.77 -8.74 -20.59
N GLY A 347 4.14 -9.91 -20.39
CA GLY A 347 4.74 -11.21 -20.68
C GLY A 347 5.19 -11.40 -22.15
N GLY A 348 4.56 -10.70 -23.10
CA GLY A 348 4.95 -10.68 -24.50
C GLY A 348 6.11 -9.73 -24.84
N PHE A 349 6.59 -8.92 -23.89
CA PHE A 349 7.73 -8.02 -24.07
C PHE A 349 9.05 -8.77 -23.86
N GLY A 350 10.12 -8.30 -24.50
CA GLY A 350 11.45 -8.86 -24.29
C GLY A 350 11.92 -8.71 -22.84
N ALA A 351 12.90 -9.54 -22.45
CA ALA A 351 13.38 -9.59 -21.07
C ALA A 351 13.96 -8.24 -20.60
N ARG A 352 14.63 -7.51 -21.51
CA ARG A 352 15.21 -6.20 -21.20
C ARG A 352 14.13 -5.13 -21.04
N GLU A 353 13.15 -5.05 -21.93
CA GLU A 353 12.05 -4.07 -21.81
C GLU A 353 11.29 -4.29 -20.50
N ARG A 354 10.93 -5.54 -20.17
CA ARG A 354 10.28 -5.87 -18.89
C ARG A 354 11.12 -5.45 -17.69
N ALA A 355 12.43 -5.71 -17.74
CA ALA A 355 13.33 -5.31 -16.68
C ALA A 355 13.36 -3.78 -16.51
N ILE A 356 13.39 -3.00 -17.60
CA ILE A 356 13.33 -1.54 -17.55
C ILE A 356 11.99 -1.06 -16.98
N ILE A 357 10.87 -1.59 -17.49
CA ILE A 357 9.51 -1.24 -17.02
C ILE A 357 9.37 -1.52 -15.52
N SER A 358 10.06 -2.53 -14.97
CA SER A 358 10.01 -2.86 -13.55
C SER A 358 10.84 -1.94 -12.64
N ILE A 359 11.80 -1.16 -13.18
CA ILE A 359 12.71 -0.30 -12.38
C ILE A 359 11.93 0.66 -11.48
N PRO A 360 10.97 1.45 -11.98
CA PRO A 360 10.21 2.38 -11.14
C PRO A 360 9.53 1.68 -9.97
N PHE A 361 9.12 0.43 -10.13
CA PHE A 361 8.42 -0.28 -9.08
C PHE A 361 9.34 -0.72 -7.93
N GLY A 362 10.53 -1.22 -8.28
CA GLY A 362 11.57 -1.54 -7.30
C GLY A 362 11.99 -0.32 -6.50
N LEU A 363 12.22 0.81 -7.19
CA LEU A 363 12.56 2.09 -6.56
C LEU A 363 11.41 2.64 -5.70
N TYR A 364 10.17 2.56 -6.19
CA TYR A 364 8.97 2.95 -5.43
C TYR A 364 8.88 2.21 -4.10
N GLN A 365 9.12 0.91 -4.11
CA GLN A 365 9.07 0.09 -2.90
C GLN A 365 10.08 0.55 -1.86
N LEU A 366 11.30 0.92 -2.26
CA LEU A 366 12.32 1.40 -1.33
C LEU A 366 12.00 2.79 -0.80
N GLU A 367 11.69 3.72 -1.71
CA GLU A 367 11.44 5.11 -1.38
C GLU A 367 10.17 5.27 -0.53
N GLN A 368 9.10 4.55 -0.85
CA GLN A 368 7.85 4.64 -0.08
C GLN A 368 8.04 4.22 1.38
N ILE A 369 8.93 3.26 1.68
CA ILE A 369 9.20 2.85 3.07
C ILE A 369 9.87 3.99 3.83
N VAL A 370 10.85 4.64 3.20
CA VAL A 370 11.56 5.80 3.77
C VAL A 370 10.57 6.92 4.04
N MET A 371 9.78 7.29 3.03
CA MET A 371 8.80 8.37 3.14
C MET A 371 7.71 8.03 4.16
N ALA A 372 7.26 6.77 4.21
CA ALA A 372 6.25 6.35 5.16
C ALA A 372 6.73 6.46 6.61
N GLN A 373 7.99 6.08 6.86
CA GLN A 373 8.63 6.19 8.16
C GLN A 373 8.74 7.66 8.59
N LEU A 374 9.17 8.56 7.70
CA LEU A 374 9.22 10.00 7.98
C LEU A 374 7.84 10.57 8.31
N LEU A 375 6.82 10.23 7.49
CA LEU A 375 5.44 10.64 7.73
C LEU A 375 4.89 10.08 9.06
N SER A 376 5.32 8.90 9.49
CA SER A 376 4.80 8.28 10.72
C SER A 376 5.09 9.13 11.96
N HIS A 377 6.25 9.78 11.99
CA HIS A 377 6.61 10.70 13.07
C HIS A 377 5.76 11.97 13.06
N LEU A 378 5.39 12.46 11.87
CA LEU A 378 4.51 13.62 11.72
C LEU A 378 3.07 13.28 12.11
N PHE A 379 2.55 12.17 11.60
CA PHE A 379 1.20 11.70 11.94
C PHE A 379 1.06 11.38 13.41
N LYS A 380 2.08 10.79 14.04
CA LYS A 380 2.07 10.55 15.49
C LYS A 380 1.86 11.84 16.28
N ARG A 381 2.67 12.87 16.00
CA ARG A 381 2.52 14.19 16.64
C ARG A 381 1.16 14.85 16.35
N TRP A 382 0.56 14.56 15.21
CA TRP A 382 -0.76 15.10 14.83
C TRP A 382 -1.93 14.37 15.50
N ASN A 383 -1.82 13.04 15.61
CA ASN A 383 -2.80 12.15 16.24
C ASN A 383 -2.78 12.25 17.77
N ASP A 384 -1.63 12.58 18.37
CA ASP A 384 -1.53 12.86 19.82
C ASP A 384 -2.34 14.10 20.25
N ARG A 385 -2.70 14.99 19.31
CA ARG A 385 -3.58 16.13 19.60
C ARG A 385 -5.05 15.69 19.56
N PRO A 386 -5.95 16.27 20.38
CA PRO A 386 -7.37 15.92 20.36
C PRO A 386 -7.98 16.07 18.95
N ASP A 387 -8.85 15.12 18.58
CA ASP A 387 -9.62 15.21 17.35
C ASP A 387 -10.98 15.87 17.64
N MET A 388 -11.17 17.07 17.10
CA MET A 388 -12.40 17.83 17.31
C MET A 388 -13.64 17.09 16.80
N LEU A 389 -13.52 16.24 15.75
CA LEU A 389 -14.65 15.47 15.25
C LEU A 389 -15.12 14.42 16.25
N VAL A 390 -14.18 13.74 16.91
CA VAL A 390 -14.49 12.73 17.93
C VAL A 390 -15.07 13.38 19.18
N LEU A 391 -14.55 14.55 19.56
CA LEU A 391 -15.09 15.32 20.68
C LEU A 391 -16.52 15.81 20.40
N GLU A 392 -16.78 16.31 19.19
CA GLU A 392 -18.11 16.76 18.77
C GLU A 392 -19.12 15.60 18.72
N GLU A 393 -18.73 14.44 18.16
CA GLU A 393 -19.56 13.22 18.18
C GLU A 393 -19.86 12.74 19.61
N ALA A 394 -18.87 12.77 20.50
CA ALA A 394 -19.04 12.38 21.90
C ALA A 394 -20.02 13.31 22.64
N ILE A 395 -19.89 14.63 22.47
CA ILE A 395 -20.78 15.63 23.07
C ILE A 395 -22.22 15.46 22.57
N VAL A 396 -22.41 15.25 21.25
CA VAL A 396 -23.73 15.02 20.67
C VAL A 396 -24.35 13.72 21.19
N SER A 397 -23.57 12.64 21.26
CA SER A 397 -24.03 11.36 21.80
C SER A 397 -24.45 11.47 23.27
N GLU A 398 -23.70 12.22 24.08
CA GLU A 398 -24.00 12.40 25.50
C GLU A 398 -25.26 13.25 25.69
N ALA A 399 -25.44 14.30 24.88
CA ALA A 399 -26.64 15.12 24.87
C ALA A 399 -27.90 14.34 24.45
N VAL A 400 -27.80 13.47 23.42
CA VAL A 400 -28.92 12.60 22.99
C VAL A 400 -29.29 11.60 24.09
N ASN A 401 -28.30 10.95 24.70
CA ASN A 401 -28.55 10.00 25.80
C ASN A 401 -29.20 10.70 27.00
N GLN A 402 -28.78 11.92 27.35
CA GLN A 402 -29.43 12.70 28.41
C GLN A 402 -30.86 13.07 28.07
N HIS A 403 -31.15 13.43 26.81
CA HIS A 403 -32.51 13.74 26.37
C HIS A 403 -33.43 12.51 26.41
N GLU A 404 -32.95 11.34 25.96
CA GLU A 404 -33.70 10.08 26.05
C GLU A 404 -33.96 9.64 27.50
N LEU A 405 -33.06 9.95 28.43
CA LEU A 405 -33.25 9.70 29.87
C LEU A 405 -34.33 10.62 30.46
N ILE A 406 -34.33 11.91 30.10
CA ILE A 406 -35.32 12.89 30.56
C ILE A 406 -36.71 12.54 30.00
N ASP A 407 -36.84 12.17 28.72
CA ASP A 407 -38.11 11.74 28.14
C ASP A 407 -38.65 10.46 28.80
N ARG A 408 -37.76 9.53 29.19
CA ARG A 408 -38.14 8.33 29.94
C ARG A 408 -38.64 8.66 31.35
N GLU A 409 -37.99 9.55 32.07
CA GLU A 409 -38.41 9.97 33.41
C GLU A 409 -39.73 10.75 33.37
N GLY A 410 -39.90 11.67 32.40
CA GLY A 410 -41.16 12.39 32.20
C GLY A 410 -42.34 11.48 31.86
N SER A 411 -42.12 10.40 31.08
CA SER A 411 -43.17 9.42 30.76
C SER A 411 -43.59 8.55 31.94
N LEU A 412 -42.74 8.40 32.96
CA LEU A 412 -43.02 7.62 34.17
C LEU A 412 -43.81 8.42 35.20
N ASP A 413 -43.69 9.75 35.19
CA ASP A 413 -44.43 10.65 36.08
C ASP A 413 -45.85 10.96 35.55
N GLU A 414 -46.14 10.81 34.25
CA GLU A 414 -47.51 10.90 33.70
C GLU A 414 -48.36 9.63 33.92
N VAL A 415 -47.77 8.53 34.40
CA VAL A 415 -48.46 7.23 34.62
C VAL A 415 -48.78 6.98 36.11
N LYS A 416 -48.51 7.93 36.99
CA LYS A 416 -48.96 7.94 38.40
C LYS A 416 -50.04 8.99 38.62
#